data_AF-A0A376VPP7-F1
#
_entry.id   AF-A0A376VPP7-F1
#
_cell.length_a   1.000
_cell.length_b   1.000
_cell.length_c   1.000
_cell.angle_alpha   90.00
_cell.angle_beta   90.00
_cell.angle_gamma   90.00
#
_symmetry.space_group_name_H-M   'P 1'
#
loop_
_entity.id
_entity.type
_entity.pdbx_description
1 polymer ?
#
loop_
_entity_poly.entity_id
_entity_poly.type
_entity_poly.pdbx_seq_one_letter_code
_entity_poly.pdbx_strand_id
1 'polypeptide(L)' 'MKKSTLALVVMGIVASASVQAAEIYNKDGNKLDVYGKVKAMHYMSDNDSKDGDQSYIRFGFKAKQN' A
#
# COMPACT_ATOMS: atom_id res chain seq x y z
N MET A 1 9.06 -7.30 29.97
CA MET A 1 9.50 -6.37 28.89
C MET A 1 9.37 -6.96 27.47
N LYS A 2 9.56 -8.27 27.23
CA LYS A 2 9.55 -8.84 25.86
C LYS A 2 8.17 -8.90 25.15
N LYS A 3 7.07 -9.07 25.90
CA LYS A 3 5.71 -9.22 25.33
C LYS A 3 5.10 -7.90 24.83
N SER A 4 5.37 -6.79 25.53
CA SER A 4 4.87 -5.46 25.17
C SER A 4 5.48 -4.96 23.86
N THR A 5 6.79 -5.15 23.66
CA THR A 5 7.48 -4.82 22.42
C THR A 5 6.96 -5.65 21.24
N LEU A 6 6.73 -6.96 21.43
CA LEU A 6 6.16 -7.82 20.39
C LEU A 6 4.74 -7.39 20.02
N ALA A 7 3.90 -7.06 20.99
CA ALA A 7 2.56 -6.54 20.76
C ALA A 7 2.58 -5.22 19.98
N LEU A 8 3.52 -4.31 20.29
CA LEU A 8 3.70 -3.06 19.55
C LEU A 8 4.11 -3.30 18.10
N VAL A 9 5.03 -4.25 17.87
CA VAL A 9 5.46 -4.63 16.50
C VAL A 9 4.29 -5.23 15.72
N VAL A 10 3.49 -6.10 16.33
CA VAL A 10 2.29 -6.67 15.70
C VAL A 10 1.27 -5.59 15.37
N MET A 11 0.98 -4.67 16.31
CA MET A 11 0.05 -3.55 16.06
C MET A 11 0.55 -2.62 14.94
N GLY A 12 1.86 -2.35 14.87
CA GLY A 12 2.46 -1.57 13.78
C GLY A 12 2.28 -2.23 12.41
N ILE A 13 2.41 -3.56 12.33
CA ILE A 13 2.19 -4.31 11.08
C ILE A 13 0.71 -4.24 10.67
N VAL A 14 -0.23 -4.44 11.60
CA VAL A 14 -1.68 -4.38 11.30
C VAL A 14 -2.13 -3.01 10.83
N ALA A 15 -1.64 -1.93 11.45
CA ALA A 15 -1.96 -0.56 11.04
C ALA A 15 -1.46 -0.21 9.63
N SER A 16 -0.47 -0.94 9.11
CA SER A 16 0.11 -0.73 7.78
C SER A 16 -0.75 -1.29 6.63
N ALA A 17 -1.80 -2.06 6.94
CA ALA A 17 -2.53 -2.88 5.97
C ALA A 17 -3.88 -2.31 5.51
N SER A 18 -4.32 -1.14 5.98
CA SER A 18 -5.59 -0.53 5.54
C SER A 18 -5.44 0.13 4.16
N VAL A 19 -5.58 -0.65 3.09
CA VAL A 19 -5.87 -0.11 1.76
C VAL A 19 -7.30 0.41 1.76
N GLN A 20 -7.47 1.72 1.75
CA GLN A 20 -8.74 2.36 1.40
C GLN A 20 -8.89 2.29 -0.11
N ALA A 21 -9.79 1.44 -0.60
CA ALA A 21 -10.17 1.42 -2.01
C ALA A 21 -11.31 2.42 -2.22
N ALA A 22 -11.24 3.20 -3.30
CA ALA A 22 -12.30 4.11 -3.71
C ALA A 22 -13.27 3.35 -4.62
N GLU A 23 -14.53 3.23 -4.22
CA GLU A 23 -15.60 2.70 -5.08
C GLU A 23 -15.87 3.73 -6.19
N ILE A 24 -15.66 3.34 -7.45
CA ILE A 24 -15.86 4.23 -8.62
C ILE A 24 -17.08 3.85 -9.44
N TYR A 25 -17.62 2.64 -9.22
CA TYR A 25 -18.82 2.16 -9.89
C TYR A 25 -19.55 1.16 -8.98
N ASN A 26 -20.87 1.31 -8.89
CA ASN A 26 -21.73 0.38 -8.17
C ASN A 26 -23.13 0.42 -8.77
N LYS A 27 -23.45 -0.59 -9.57
CA LYS A 27 -24.77 -0.71 -10.21
C LYS A 27 -25.14 -2.18 -10.41
N ASP A 28 -26.38 -2.52 -10.13
CA ASP A 28 -26.97 -3.85 -10.36
C ASP A 28 -26.12 -5.01 -9.76
N GLY A 29 -25.53 -4.78 -8.58
CA GLY A 29 -24.66 -5.76 -7.91
C GLY A 29 -23.21 -5.81 -8.42
N ASN A 30 -22.90 -5.08 -9.50
CA ASN A 30 -21.53 -4.93 -10.01
C ASN A 30 -20.84 -3.74 -9.35
N LYS A 31 -19.75 -4.01 -8.64
CA LYS A 31 -18.89 -3.01 -8.00
C LYS A 31 -17.51 -2.96 -8.65
N LEU A 32 -16.97 -1.76 -8.80
CA LEU A 32 -15.58 -1.54 -9.18
C LEU A 32 -14.92 -0.62 -8.16
N ASP A 33 -13.93 -1.16 -7.47
CA ASP A 33 -13.08 -0.41 -6.56
C ASP A 33 -11.74 -0.13 -7.22
N VAL A 34 -11.21 1.08 -7.07
CA VAL A 34 -9.84 1.44 -7.47
C VAL A 34 -9.01 1.68 -6.22
N TYR A 35 -7.80 1.14 -6.21
CA TYR A 35 -6.87 1.34 -5.12
C TYR A 35 -5.46 1.52 -5.66
N GLY A 36 -4.62 2.17 -4.87
CA GLY A 36 -3.24 2.39 -5.26
C GLY A 36 -2.43 3.03 -4.15
N LYS A 37 -1.13 3.10 -4.40
CA LYS A 37 -0.14 3.71 -3.52
C LYS A 37 0.87 4.45 -4.37
N VAL A 38 1.15 5.68 -4.00
CA VAL A 38 2.29 6.45 -4.49
C VAL A 38 3.34 6.42 -3.38
N LYS A 39 4.58 6.03 -3.72
CA LYS A 39 5.70 6.05 -2.77
C LYS A 39 6.85 6.84 -3.37
N ALA A 40 7.11 8.01 -2.80
CA ALA A 40 8.32 8.76 -3.08
C ALA A 40 9.51 8.12 -2.35
N MET A 41 10.59 7.83 -3.06
CA MET A 41 11.81 7.25 -2.49
C MET A 41 13.04 7.81 -3.19
N HIS A 42 14.07 8.13 -2.41
CA HIS A 42 15.39 8.45 -2.94
C HIS A 42 16.39 7.56 -2.21
N TYR A 43 17.15 6.77 -2.97
CA TYR A 43 18.16 5.89 -2.42
C TYR A 43 19.46 6.67 -2.39
N MET A 44 20.12 6.70 -1.23
CA MET A 44 21.45 7.27 -1.06
C MET A 44 22.46 6.13 -1.04
N SER A 45 23.36 6.09 -2.02
CA SER A 45 24.36 5.03 -2.16
C SER A 45 25.66 5.54 -2.77
N ASP A 46 26.79 5.02 -2.31
CA ASP A 46 28.11 5.28 -2.91
C ASP A 46 28.29 4.61 -4.29
N ASN A 47 27.33 3.78 -4.71
CA ASN A 47 27.29 3.19 -6.05
C ASN A 47 26.33 3.99 -6.93
N ASP A 48 26.88 4.80 -7.84
CA ASP A 48 26.14 5.69 -8.76
C ASP A 48 25.04 4.97 -9.56
N SER A 49 25.20 3.67 -9.84
CA SER A 49 24.18 2.89 -10.57
C SER A 49 22.94 2.53 -9.73
N LYS A 50 23.01 2.75 -8.42
CA LYS A 50 21.96 2.43 -7.43
C LYS A 50 21.49 3.64 -6.65
N ASP A 51 22.25 4.74 -6.68
CA ASP A 51 21.87 6.04 -6.13
C ASP A 51 20.77 6.69 -6.97
N GLY A 52 19.89 7.45 -6.32
CA GLY A 52 18.90 8.27 -6.98
C GLY A 52 17.44 7.88 -6.74
N ASP A 53 16.56 8.44 -7.57
CA ASP A 53 15.11 8.30 -7.40
C ASP A 53 14.64 6.88 -7.71
N GLN A 54 13.94 6.28 -6.75
CA GLN A 54 13.32 4.97 -6.85
C GLN A 54 11.81 5.05 -6.60
N SER A 55 11.23 6.25 -6.74
CA SER A 55 9.82 6.49 -6.55
C SER A 55 8.99 5.59 -7.46
N TYR A 56 7.93 5.01 -6.90
CA TYR A 56 7.04 4.13 -7.66
C TYR A 56 5.59 4.37 -7.32
N ILE A 57 4.74 3.99 -8.28
CA ILE A 57 3.30 3.96 -8.12
C ILE A 57 2.84 2.51 -8.29
N ARG A 58 1.94 2.07 -7.43
CA ARG A 58 1.16 0.83 -7.61
C ARG A 58 -0.29 1.22 -7.72
N PHE A 59 -0.98 0.75 -8.74
CA PHE A 59 -2.42 0.94 -8.89
C PHE A 59 -3.06 -0.42 -9.18
N GLY A 60 -4.33 -0.55 -8.85
CA GLY A 60 -5.12 -1.75 -9.06
C GLY A 60 -6.61 -1.43 -9.07
N PHE A 61 -7.36 -2.32 -9.70
CA PHE A 61 -8.82 -2.28 -9.70
C PHE A 61 -9.33 -3.64 -9.23
N LYS A 62 -10.43 -3.61 -8.48
CA LYS A 62 -11.13 -4.80 -7.99
C LYS A 62 -12.55 -4.74 -8.50
N ALA A 63 -12.87 -5.62 -9.44
CA ALA A 63 -14.24 -5.83 -9.86
C ALA A 63 -14.88 -6.90 -8.96
N LYS A 64 -16.11 -6.65 -8.51
CA LYS A 64 -16.96 -7.65 -7.87
C LYS A 64 -18.27 -7.72 -8.64
N GLN A 65 -18.63 -8.93 -9.04
CA GLN A 65 -19.91 -9.26 -9.65
C GLN A 65 -20.61 -10.27 -8.74
N ASN A 66 -21.90 -10.05 -8.53
CA ASN A 66 -22.77 -10.93 -7.74
C ASN A 66 -23.58 -11.83 -8.67
#